data_AF-A0A7V9ZCY4-F1
#
_entry.id   AF-A0A7V9ZCY4-F1
#
_cell.length_a   1.000
_cell.length_b   1.000
_cell.length_c   1.000
_cell.angle_alpha   90.00
_cell.angle_beta   90.00
_cell.angle_gamma   90.00
#
_symmetry.space_group_name_H-M   'P 1'
#
loop_
_entity.id
_entity.type
_entity.pdbx_description
1 polymer ?
#
loop_
_entity_poly.entity_id
_entity_poly.type
_entity_poly.pdbx_seq_one_letter_code
_entity_poly.pdbx_strand_id
1 'polypeptide(L)'
;MRRLSNGTWGGQHIQFQVNSGSVNIEYDCAHGSIAGPLTFDGQGRFSWRGTFTAERGGPIRLGRKVEDQAATYSGSIKGDTMTLTLRTSNSSIEPQTFTLTRNSIGRIWKCK
;
A
#
# COMPACT_ATOMS: atom_id res chain seq x y z
N MET A 1 -5.29 -9.55 19.05
CA MET A 1 -4.59 -8.95 17.90
C MET A 1 -4.49 -10.02 16.81
N ARG A 2 -4.89 -9.72 15.58
CA ARG A 2 -4.88 -10.66 14.45
C ARG A 2 -3.83 -10.24 13.42
N ARG A 3 -3.31 -11.19 12.65
CA ARG A 3 -2.34 -10.93 11.57
C ARG A 3 -3.04 -11.07 10.23
N LEU A 4 -2.67 -10.21 9.27
CA LEU A 4 -3.11 -10.34 7.89
C LEU A 4 -2.48 -11.60 7.27
N SER A 5 -3.33 -12.49 6.75
CA SER A 5 -2.88 -13.69 6.04
C SER A 5 -2.35 -13.36 4.65
N ASN A 6 -1.45 -14.22 4.14
CA ASN A 6 -0.96 -14.15 2.78
C ASN A 6 -2.12 -14.17 1.76
N GLY A 7 -1.92 -13.52 0.62
CA GLY A 7 -2.90 -13.41 -0.45
C GLY A 7 -2.95 -12.02 -1.07
N THR A 8 -3.85 -11.87 -2.02
CA THR A 8 -3.99 -10.64 -2.79
C THR A 8 -5.18 -9.83 -2.28
N TRP A 9 -5.03 -8.51 -2.23
CA TRP A 9 -6.15 -7.59 -2.08
C TRP A 9 -6.12 -6.58 -3.21
N GLY A 10 -7.23 -6.39 -3.89
CA GLY A 10 -7.32 -5.56 -5.07
C GLY A 10 -8.38 -4.49 -4.91
N GLY A 11 -8.05 -3.27 -5.34
CA GLY A 11 -8.98 -2.14 -5.40
C GLY A 11 -8.82 -1.37 -6.71
N GLN A 12 -9.53 -0.26 -6.82
CA GLN A 12 -9.30 0.69 -7.89
C GLN A 12 -8.00 1.45 -7.58
N HIS A 13 -7.08 1.51 -8.56
CA HIS A 13 -5.78 2.20 -8.47
C HIS A 13 -4.78 1.60 -7.46
N ILE A 14 -5.06 0.41 -6.93
CA ILE A 14 -4.23 -0.21 -5.89
C ILE A 14 -4.31 -1.74 -5.90
N GLN A 15 -3.18 -2.40 -5.63
CA GLN A 15 -3.10 -3.83 -5.34
C GLN A 15 -2.11 -4.10 -4.22
N PHE A 16 -2.50 -4.97 -3.29
CA PHE A 16 -1.66 -5.50 -2.24
C PHE A 16 -1.35 -6.96 -2.54
N GLN A 17 -0.08 -7.32 -2.48
CA GLN A 17 0.38 -8.70 -2.41
C GLN A 17 0.96 -8.95 -1.03
N VAL A 18 0.20 -9.67 -0.19
CA VAL A 18 0.63 -10.06 1.16
C VAL A 18 1.47 -11.32 1.07
N ASN A 19 2.74 -11.17 1.41
CA ASN A 19 3.72 -12.25 1.49
C ASN A 19 4.00 -12.59 2.96
N SER A 20 4.82 -13.61 3.18
CA SER A 20 5.21 -14.08 4.51
C SER A 20 5.98 -13.01 5.31
N GLY A 21 5.25 -12.07 5.91
CA GLY A 21 5.79 -11.01 6.75
C GLY A 21 5.96 -9.64 6.08
N SER A 22 5.52 -9.44 4.84
CA SER A 22 5.55 -8.13 4.18
C SER A 22 4.39 -7.96 3.20
N VAL A 23 4.11 -6.72 2.81
CA VAL A 23 3.21 -6.41 1.70
C VAL A 23 3.97 -5.65 0.65
N ASN A 24 3.83 -6.08 -0.60
CA ASN A 24 4.17 -5.26 -1.76
C ASN A 24 2.90 -4.58 -2.24
N ILE A 25 2.99 -3.29 -2.49
CA ILE A 25 1.86 -2.46 -2.90
C ILE A 25 2.17 -1.89 -4.28
N GLU A 26 1.22 -2.03 -5.19
CA GLU A 26 1.26 -1.46 -6.52
C GLU A 26 0.16 -0.41 -6.65
N TYR A 27 0.50 0.73 -7.24
CA TYR A 27 -0.41 1.82 -7.62
C TYR A 27 -0.25 2.11 -9.11
N ASP A 28 -1.13 2.95 -9.65
CA ASP A 28 -1.07 3.44 -11.03
C ASP A 28 0.32 3.97 -11.41
N CYS A 29 0.92 4.85 -10.62
CA CYS A 29 2.25 5.40 -10.95
C CYS A 29 3.16 5.43 -9.72
N ALA A 30 3.06 4.40 -8.89
CA ALA A 30 3.87 4.26 -7.70
C ALA A 30 3.89 2.80 -7.26
N HIS A 31 4.84 2.49 -6.40
CA HIS A 31 4.85 1.27 -5.62
C HIS A 31 5.17 1.59 -4.17
N GLY A 32 4.97 0.61 -3.30
CA GLY A 32 5.26 0.73 -1.90
C GLY A 32 5.49 -0.62 -1.25
N SER A 33 5.97 -0.59 -0.02
CA SER A 33 6.16 -1.80 0.77
C SER A 33 5.83 -1.57 2.23
N ILE A 34 5.31 -2.59 2.90
CA ILE A 34 5.09 -2.58 4.34
C ILE A 34 5.88 -3.76 4.92
N ALA A 35 6.84 -3.45 5.79
CA ALA A 35 7.48 -4.46 6.60
C ALA A 35 6.55 -4.89 7.73
N GLY A 36 6.40 -6.19 7.94
CA GLY A 36 5.59 -6.73 9.02
C GLY A 36 6.13 -6.38 10.41
N PRO A 37 5.33 -6.60 11.47
CA PRO A 37 4.10 -7.41 11.46
C PRO A 37 2.83 -6.65 11.02
N LEU A 38 2.08 -7.24 10.09
CA LEU A 38 0.80 -6.72 9.55
C LEU A 38 -0.36 -7.07 10.47
N THR A 39 -0.37 -6.46 11.65
CA THR A 39 -1.36 -6.75 12.70
C THR A 39 -2.49 -5.75 12.74
N PHE A 40 -3.68 -6.22 13.12
CA PHE A 40 -4.87 -5.40 13.35
C PHE A 40 -5.57 -5.79 14.67
N ASP A 41 -6.32 -4.83 15.23
CA ASP A 41 -7.01 -4.99 16.51
C ASP A 41 -8.29 -5.83 16.41
N GLY A 42 -8.99 -6.05 17.54
CA GLY A 42 -10.24 -6.80 17.57
C GLY A 42 -11.39 -6.15 16.80
N GLN A 43 -11.28 -4.86 16.47
CA GLN A 43 -12.23 -4.09 15.67
C GLN A 43 -11.81 -4.01 14.20
N GLY A 44 -10.74 -4.72 13.80
CA GLY A 44 -10.24 -4.72 12.43
C GLY A 44 -9.33 -3.53 12.10
N ARG A 45 -9.03 -2.64 13.06
CA ARG A 45 -8.26 -1.41 12.80
C ARG A 45 -6.77 -1.69 12.78
N PHE A 46 -6.05 -0.96 11.93
CA PHE A 46 -4.61 -1.08 11.79
C PHE A 46 -3.95 0.28 11.54
N SER A 47 -2.66 0.33 11.83
CA SER A 47 -1.75 1.40 11.45
C SER A 47 -0.37 0.79 11.21
N TRP A 48 0.05 0.73 9.96
CA TRP A 48 1.31 0.14 9.54
C TRP A 48 2.24 1.22 8.98
N ARG A 49 3.54 1.03 9.19
CA ARG A 49 4.59 1.86 8.59
C ARG A 49 5.13 1.17 7.36
N GLY A 50 5.34 1.93 6.31
CA GLY A 50 5.88 1.41 5.07
C GLY A 50 6.56 2.50 4.25
N THR A 51 6.76 2.20 2.97
CA THR A 51 7.35 3.09 1.98
C THR A 51 6.38 3.38 0.85
N PHE A 52 6.47 4.57 0.30
CA PHE A 52 5.78 4.97 -0.92
C PHE A 52 6.79 5.61 -1.87
N THR A 53 6.82 5.10 -3.09
CA THR A 53 7.81 5.46 -4.10
C THR A 53 7.09 5.78 -5.39
N ALA A 54 7.01 7.07 -5.71
CA ALA A 54 6.38 7.53 -6.94
C ALA A 54 7.24 7.15 -8.15
N GLU A 55 6.66 6.40 -9.09
CA GLU A 55 7.28 6.10 -10.37
C GLU A 55 7.27 7.37 -11.22
N ARG A 56 8.40 7.67 -11.88
CA ARG A 56 8.50 8.79 -12.83
C ARG A 56 8.75 8.20 -14.21
N GLY A 57 7.94 8.60 -15.19
CA GLY A 57 8.23 8.35 -16.59
C GLY A 57 9.50 9.12 -17.01
N GLY A 58 10.46 8.41 -17.61
CA GLY A 58 11.71 8.99 -18.11
C GLY A 58 12.96 8.23 -17.64
N PRO A 59 14.15 8.54 -18.21
CA PRO A 59 15.38 7.88 -17.84
C PRO A 59 15.67 8.07 -16.35
N ILE A 60 15.69 6.97 -15.59
CA ILE A 60 16.31 6.95 -14.26
C ILE A 60 17.77 7.33 -14.44
N ARG A 61 18.18 8.47 -13.87
CA ARG A 61 19.60 8.85 -13.83
C ARG A 61 20.33 7.80 -12.99
N LEU A 62 21.17 6.98 -13.64
CA LEU A 62 22.08 6.05 -12.96
C LEU A 62 22.82 6.81 -11.84
N GLY A 63 22.48 6.51 -10.58
CA GLY A 63 23.03 7.18 -9.40
C GLY A 63 22.02 7.95 -8.53
N ARG A 64 20.83 8.33 -9.04
CA ARG A 64 19.72 8.78 -8.18
C ARG A 64 18.75 7.62 -7.96
N LYS A 65 18.76 7.06 -6.75
CA LYS A 65 17.65 6.22 -6.30
C LYS A 65 16.38 7.08 -6.31
N VAL A 66 15.27 6.53 -6.80
CA VAL A 66 13.96 7.11 -6.50
C VAL A 66 13.85 7.06 -4.97
N GLU A 67 13.70 8.21 -4.33
CA GLU A 67 13.68 8.26 -2.87
C GLU A 67 12.38 7.66 -2.37
N ASP A 68 12.49 6.51 -1.70
CA ASP A 68 11.40 5.92 -0.93
C ASP A 68 10.99 6.90 0.16
N GLN A 69 9.72 7.33 0.13
CA GLN A 69 9.17 8.18 1.16
C GLN A 69 8.59 7.32 2.27
N ALA A 70 8.81 7.72 3.52
CA ALA A 70 8.14 7.08 4.65
C ALA A 70 6.62 7.31 4.53
N ALA A 71 5.86 6.24 4.71
CA ALA A 71 4.42 6.23 4.60
C ALA A 71 3.77 5.55 5.81
N THR A 72 2.61 6.05 6.20
CA THR A 72 1.73 5.45 7.21
C THR A 72 0.45 5.00 6.53
N TYR A 73 0.11 3.74 6.77
CA TYR A 73 -1.03 3.02 6.22
C TYR A 73 -2.00 2.73 7.36
N SER A 74 -3.07 3.52 7.49
CA SER A 74 -4.06 3.34 8.54
C SER A 74 -5.40 2.93 7.95
N GLY A 75 -6.22 2.22 8.71
CA GLY A 75 -7.50 1.78 8.18
C GLY A 75 -8.19 0.73 9.01
N SER A 76 -9.14 0.04 8.38
CA SER A 76 -9.85 -1.07 8.99
C SER A 76 -10.22 -2.16 7.99
N ILE A 77 -10.32 -3.39 8.49
CA ILE A 77 -10.78 -4.56 7.73
C ILE A 77 -12.12 -5.01 8.30
N LYS A 78 -13.13 -5.13 7.44
CA LYS A 78 -14.46 -5.65 7.76
C LYS A 78 -14.81 -6.76 6.79
N GLY A 79 -14.75 -8.01 7.27
CA GLY A 79 -14.92 -9.20 6.43
C GLY A 79 -13.84 -9.28 5.35
N ASP A 80 -14.26 -9.17 4.09
CA ASP A 80 -13.41 -9.20 2.91
C ASP A 80 -13.12 -7.81 2.31
N THR A 81 -13.57 -6.75 2.99
CA THR A 81 -13.34 -5.36 2.56
C THR A 81 -12.33 -4.69 3.49
N MET A 82 -11.32 -4.05 2.91
CA MET A 82 -10.33 -3.22 3.59
C MET A 82 -10.49 -1.78 3.15
N THR A 83 -10.65 -0.87 4.09
CA THR A 83 -10.51 0.58 3.85
C THR A 83 -9.15 1.00 4.35
N LEU A 84 -8.38 1.64 3.48
CA LEU A 84 -7.00 2.03 3.71
C LEU A 84 -6.84 3.51 3.41
N THR A 85 -6.20 4.25 4.32
CA THR A 85 -5.73 5.61 4.11
C THR A 85 -4.19 5.61 4.12
N LEU A 86 -3.61 6.05 3.00
CA LEU A 86 -2.18 6.31 2.85
C LEU A 86 -1.88 7.75 3.24
N ARG A 87 -0.89 7.94 4.12
CA ARG A 87 -0.28 9.24 4.44
C ARG A 87 1.22 9.17 4.23
N THR A 88 1.78 10.00 3.37
CA THR A 88 3.22 10.11 3.17
C THR A 88 3.81 11.16 4.12
N SER A 89 5.11 11.08 4.41
CA SER A 89 5.83 12.10 5.17
C SER A 89 5.92 13.44 4.43
N ASN A 90 5.74 13.44 3.11
CA ASN A 90 5.61 14.64 2.32
C ASN A 90 4.22 15.26 2.57
N SER A 91 4.17 16.40 3.25
CA SER A 91 2.95 17.13 3.58
C SER A 91 2.25 17.76 2.37
N SER A 92 2.90 17.79 1.21
CA SER A 92 2.29 18.26 -0.05
C SER A 92 1.43 17.19 -0.74
N ILE A 93 1.43 15.95 -0.26
CA ILE A 93 0.59 14.87 -0.78
C ILE A 93 -0.55 14.65 0.20
N GLU A 94 -1.78 14.94 -0.26
CA GLU A 94 -2.98 14.72 0.54
C GLU A 94 -3.18 13.23 0.88
N PRO A 95 -3.75 12.90 2.05
CA PRO A 95 -4.08 11.53 2.40
C PRO A 95 -5.00 10.89 1.36
N GLN A 96 -4.59 9.75 0.81
CA GLN A 96 -5.38 9.02 -0.18
C GLN A 96 -6.10 7.85 0.46
N THR A 97 -7.39 7.69 0.17
CA THR A 97 -8.18 6.57 0.70
C THR A 97 -8.56 5.60 -0.41
N PHE A 98 -8.36 4.31 -0.15
CA PHE A 98 -8.63 3.21 -1.05
C PHE A 98 -9.53 2.18 -0.39
N THR A 99 -10.29 1.49 -1.22
CA THR A 99 -11.07 0.31 -0.82
C THR A 99 -10.52 -0.89 -1.57
N LEU A 100 -10.11 -1.93 -0.84
CA LEU A 100 -9.60 -3.18 -1.39
C LEU A 100 -10.51 -4.34 -0.99
N THR A 101 -10.62 -5.33 -1.87
CA THR A 101 -11.36 -6.57 -1.64
C THR A 101 -10.39 -7.76 -1.62
N ARG A 102 -10.57 -8.66 -0.65
CA ARG A 102 -9.77 -9.89 -0.52
C ARG A 102 -9.92 -10.75 -1.77
N ASN A 103 -8.82 -11.36 -2.21
CA ASN A 103 -8.74 -12.23 -3.39
C ASN A 103 -9.17 -11.57 -4.70
N SER A 104 -9.23 -10.24 -4.73
CA SER A 104 -9.47 -9.46 -5.94
C SER A 104 -8.15 -8.98 -6.54
N ILE A 105 -8.09 -8.88 -7.86
CA ILE A 105 -6.96 -8.29 -8.59
C ILE A 105 -7.18 -6.78 -8.67
N GLY A 106 -6.15 -5.99 -8.37
CA GLY A 106 -6.22 -4.54 -8.42
C GLY A 106 -6.28 -4.04 -9.86
N ARG A 107 -7.07 -2.98 -10.10
CA ARG A 107 -7.12 -2.28 -11.38
C ARG A 107 -6.09 -1.17 -11.36
N ILE A 108 -4.91 -1.45 -11.92
CA ILE A 108 -3.74 -0.55 -11.92
C ILE A 108 -3.44 -0.09 -13.34
N TRP A 109 -3.25 1.21 -13.53
CA TRP A 109 -2.82 1.83 -14.77
C TRP A 109 -1.41 2.39 -14.66
N LYS A 110 -0.43 1.65 -15.20
CA LYS A 110 0.96 2.10 -15.21
C LYS A 110 1.16 3.38 -16.04
N CYS A 111 1.87 4.35 -15.46
CA CYS A 111 2.31 5.54 -16.17
C CYS A 111 3.12 5.16 -17.42
N LYS A 112 2.86 5.85 -18.54
CA LYS A 112 3.64 5.74 -19.79
C LYS A 112 4.86 6.63 -19.79
#